data_AF-A0A1C7I4Q9-F1
#
_entry.id   AF-A0A1C7I4Q9-F1
#
_cell.length_a   1.000
_cell.length_b   1.000
_cell.length_c   1.000
_cell.angle_alpha   90.00
_cell.angle_beta   90.00
_cell.angle_gamma   90.00
#
_symmetry.space_group_name_H-M   'P 1'
#
loop_
_entity.id
_entity.type
_entity.pdbx_description
1 polymer ?
#
loop_
_entity_poly.entity_id
_entity_poly.type
_entity_poly.pdbx_seq_one_letter_code
_entity_poly.pdbx_strand_id
1 'polypeptide(L)'
;MFVSIVGFTVHNHVQRRRLTEGVRLLIFTDKSIMVIELSSGYETQQSFTIGFKAMFKYSPQAFRKKYEFYPFQLKFCVDGNQQLRGDMILDIKIIGHDKILLVVFTFNTRFGFSGMGKCWRKLHSYICVICFQSTLFFSRKIVC
;
A
#
# COMPACT_ATOMS: atom_id res chain seq x y z
N MET A 1 -14.77 -18.53 7.75
CA MET A 1 -13.33 -18.84 7.80
C MET A 1 -12.48 -17.85 6.98
N PHE A 2 -12.70 -17.65 5.67
CA PHE A 2 -11.89 -16.67 4.90
C PHE A 2 -12.14 -15.21 5.29
N VAL A 3 -13.41 -14.80 5.33
CA VAL A 3 -13.81 -13.42 5.66
C VAL A 3 -13.35 -13.01 7.07
N SER A 4 -13.37 -13.93 8.02
CA SER A 4 -12.90 -13.69 9.39
C SER A 4 -11.40 -13.46 9.51
N ILE A 5 -10.61 -13.93 8.53
CA ILE A 5 -9.15 -13.77 8.49
C ILE A 5 -8.78 -12.51 7.70
N VAL A 6 -9.44 -12.31 6.56
CA VAL A 6 -9.04 -11.33 5.55
C VAL A 6 -9.87 -10.04 5.62
N GLY A 7 -11.03 -10.06 6.28
CA GLY A 7 -11.91 -8.90 6.45
C GLY A 7 -12.81 -8.58 5.25
N PHE A 8 -12.77 -9.39 4.19
CA PHE A 8 -13.64 -9.24 3.02
C PHE A 8 -13.89 -10.59 2.32
N THR A 9 -14.85 -10.61 1.40
CA THR A 9 -15.28 -11.82 0.69
C THR A 9 -14.20 -12.33 -0.26
N VAL A 10 -14.20 -13.64 -0.52
CA VAL A 10 -13.33 -14.27 -1.52
C VAL A 10 -13.53 -13.64 -2.90
N HIS A 11 -14.76 -13.29 -3.25
CA HIS A 11 -15.06 -12.58 -4.50
C HIS A 11 -14.29 -11.27 -4.61
N ASN A 12 -14.36 -10.41 -3.59
CA ASN A 12 -13.62 -9.15 -3.55
C ASN A 12 -12.11 -9.38 -3.59
N HIS A 13 -11.64 -10.47 -2.99
CA HIS A 13 -10.24 -10.86 -3.04
C HIS A 13 -9.75 -11.18 -4.44
N VAL A 14 -10.45 -12.06 -5.14
CA VAL A 14 -10.11 -12.44 -6.51
C VAL A 14 -10.14 -11.22 -7.42
N GLN A 15 -11.16 -10.37 -7.29
CA GLN A 15 -11.29 -9.16 -8.12
C GLN A 15 -10.12 -8.19 -7.92
N ARG A 16 -9.73 -7.91 -6.68
CA ARG A 16 -8.58 -7.04 -6.36
C ARG A 16 -7.26 -7.60 -6.88
N ARG A 17 -7.05 -8.93 -6.77
CA ARG A 17 -5.84 -9.60 -7.29
C ARG A 17 -5.78 -9.51 -8.81
N ARG A 18 -6.88 -9.79 -9.52
CA ARG A 18 -6.97 -9.66 -10.98
C ARG A 18 -6.62 -8.25 -11.45
N LEU A 19 -7.20 -7.23 -10.83
CA LEU A 19 -6.90 -5.83 -11.16
C LEU A 19 -5.43 -5.46 -10.90
N THR A 20 -4.85 -5.98 -9.82
CA THR A 20 -3.44 -5.71 -9.46
C THR A 20 -2.46 -6.33 -10.47
N GLU A 21 -2.72 -7.55 -10.93
CA GLU A 21 -1.93 -8.15 -12.02
C GLU A 21 -2.12 -7.38 -13.34
N GLY A 22 -3.32 -6.87 -13.61
CA GLY A 22 -3.57 -5.97 -14.74
C GLY A 22 -2.76 -4.68 -14.68
N VAL A 23 -2.66 -4.04 -13.52
CA VAL A 23 -1.79 -2.88 -13.29
C VAL A 23 -0.33 -3.24 -13.54
N ARG A 24 0.11 -4.39 -13.01
CA ARG A 24 1.48 -4.88 -13.23
C ARG A 24 1.77 -5.00 -14.73
N LEU A 25 0.89 -5.62 -15.50
CA LEU A 25 1.05 -5.73 -16.95
C LEU A 25 1.02 -4.36 -17.64
N LEU A 26 0.19 -3.42 -17.20
CA LEU A 26 0.13 -2.06 -17.77
C LEU A 26 1.44 -1.28 -17.63
N ILE A 27 2.18 -1.50 -16.55
CA ILE A 27 3.41 -0.74 -16.24
C ILE A 27 4.65 -1.45 -16.78
N PHE A 28 4.72 -2.77 -16.61
CA PHE A 28 5.91 -3.55 -16.97
C PHE A 28 5.89 -4.05 -18.42
N THR A 29 4.81 -3.82 -19.17
CA THR A 29 4.71 -4.26 -20.57
C THR A 29 4.04 -3.21 -21.45
N ASP A 30 4.33 -3.26 -22.74
CA ASP A 30 3.70 -2.41 -23.77
C ASP A 30 2.48 -3.05 -24.45
N LYS A 31 1.92 -4.11 -23.85
CA LYS A 31 0.74 -4.81 -24.38
C LYS A 31 -0.47 -3.87 -24.52
N SER A 32 -1.35 -4.14 -25.49
CA SER A 32 -2.60 -3.39 -25.61
C SER A 32 -3.49 -3.60 -24.37
N ILE A 33 -4.32 -2.61 -24.03
CA ILE A 33 -5.24 -2.70 -22.87
C ILE A 33 -6.15 -3.93 -23.00
N MET A 34 -6.58 -4.25 -24.22
CA MET A 34 -7.38 -5.44 -24.53
C MET A 34 -6.67 -6.75 -24.19
N VAL A 35 -5.38 -6.90 -24.50
CA VAL A 35 -4.65 -8.11 -24.13
C VAL A 35 -4.47 -8.22 -22.61
N ILE A 36 -4.31 -7.07 -21.94
CA ILE A 36 -4.12 -7.00 -20.50
C ILE A 36 -5.39 -7.39 -19.75
N GLU A 37 -6.57 -6.92 -20.18
CA GLU A 37 -7.84 -7.25 -19.53
C GLU A 37 -8.13 -8.76 -19.60
N LEU A 38 -7.89 -9.36 -20.77
CA LEU A 38 -8.05 -10.79 -20.99
C LEU A 38 -7.07 -11.60 -20.15
N SER A 39 -5.79 -11.16 -20.12
CA SER A 39 -4.75 -11.77 -19.27
C SER A 39 -5.07 -11.66 -17.77
N SER A 40 -5.84 -10.65 -17.38
CA SER A 40 -6.28 -10.42 -16.00
C SER A 40 -7.56 -11.20 -15.64
N GLY A 41 -8.13 -11.95 -16.59
CA GLY A 41 -9.34 -12.76 -16.38
C GLY A 41 -10.64 -11.96 -16.43
N TYR A 42 -10.69 -10.92 -17.26
CA TYR A 42 -11.92 -10.18 -17.60
C TYR A 42 -12.35 -10.51 -19.03
N GLU A 43 -13.64 -10.80 -19.21
CA GLU A 43 -14.23 -11.13 -20.51
C GLU A 43 -14.45 -9.91 -21.41
N THR A 44 -14.61 -8.72 -20.81
CA THR A 44 -14.90 -7.48 -21.54
C THR A 44 -14.10 -6.31 -21.03
N GLN A 45 -13.68 -5.42 -21.93
CA GLN A 45 -12.99 -4.18 -21.60
C GLN A 45 -13.78 -3.27 -20.65
N GLN A 46 -15.10 -3.23 -20.80
CA GLN A 46 -15.97 -2.40 -19.95
C GLN A 46 -15.94 -2.87 -18.49
N SER A 47 -16.07 -4.18 -18.26
CA SER A 47 -16.04 -4.75 -16.91
C SER A 47 -14.69 -4.52 -16.21
N PHE A 48 -13.59 -4.65 -16.95
CA PHE A 48 -12.26 -4.31 -16.46
C PHE A 48 -12.14 -2.82 -16.13
N THR A 49 -12.57 -1.94 -17.04
CA THR A 49 -12.44 -0.49 -16.87
C THR A 49 -13.26 0.03 -15.69
N ILE A 50 -14.48 -0.48 -15.50
CA ILE A 50 -15.34 -0.12 -14.36
C ILE A 50 -14.68 -0.54 -13.04
N GLY A 51 -14.23 -1.80 -12.96
CA GLY A 51 -13.54 -2.31 -11.76
C GLY A 51 -12.23 -1.57 -11.47
N PHE A 52 -11.44 -1.30 -12.51
CA PHE A 52 -10.18 -0.58 -12.41
C PHE A 52 -10.40 0.86 -11.92
N LYS A 53 -11.37 1.58 -12.49
CA LYS A 53 -11.70 2.96 -12.06
C LYS A 53 -12.25 2.99 -10.64
N ALA A 54 -13.04 1.99 -10.24
CA ALA A 54 -13.54 1.89 -8.87
C ALA A 54 -12.39 1.76 -7.85
N MET A 55 -11.36 0.95 -8.17
CA MET A 55 -10.22 0.66 -7.30
C MET A 55 -9.14 1.74 -7.34
N PHE A 56 -8.66 2.13 -8.53
CA PHE A 56 -7.52 3.03 -8.73
C PHE A 56 -7.91 4.48 -9.03
N LYS A 57 -9.21 4.79 -9.13
CA LYS A 57 -9.77 6.14 -9.42
C LYS A 57 -9.38 6.75 -10.78
N TYR A 58 -8.54 6.06 -11.56
CA TYR A 58 -8.12 6.44 -12.90
C TYR A 58 -8.55 5.42 -13.95
N SER A 59 -8.55 5.78 -15.22
CA SER A 59 -8.71 4.82 -16.32
C SER A 59 -7.40 4.07 -16.59
N PRO A 60 -7.43 2.84 -17.12
CA PRO A 60 -6.22 2.08 -17.46
C PRO A 60 -5.23 2.86 -18.34
N GLN A 61 -5.73 3.60 -19.33
CA GLN A 61 -4.92 4.40 -20.24
C GLN A 61 -4.28 5.61 -19.55
N ALA A 62 -5.01 6.29 -18.67
CA ALA A 62 -4.46 7.40 -17.88
C ALA A 62 -3.42 6.90 -16.87
N PHE A 63 -3.66 5.72 -16.28
CA PHE A 63 -2.74 5.11 -15.33
C PHE A 63 -1.40 4.74 -16.00
N ARG A 64 -1.45 4.22 -17.23
CA ARG A 64 -0.24 3.90 -18.01
C ARG A 64 0.72 5.08 -18.20
N LYS A 65 0.19 6.30 -18.33
CA LYS A 65 1.00 7.51 -18.50
C LYS A 65 1.71 7.96 -17.22
N LYS A 66 1.22 7.54 -16.04
CA LYS A 66 1.74 7.96 -14.74
C LYS A 66 2.89 7.11 -14.22
N TYR A 67 3.09 5.89 -14.73
CA TYR A 67 4.18 4.95 -14.38
C TYR A 67 4.41 4.65 -12.87
N GLU A 68 3.54 5.08 -11.98
CA GLU A 68 3.66 4.78 -10.55
C GLU A 68 3.01 3.42 -10.22
N PHE A 69 3.85 2.41 -10.00
CA PHE A 69 3.40 1.11 -9.49
C PHE A 69 3.40 1.11 -7.96
N TYR A 70 2.21 0.97 -7.37
CA TYR A 70 2.09 0.62 -5.96
C TYR A 70 1.45 -0.77 -5.86
N PRO A 71 2.16 -1.80 -5.38
CA PRO A 71 1.55 -3.10 -5.13
C PRO A 71 0.62 -2.99 -3.91
N PHE A 72 -0.62 -2.56 -4.15
CA PHE A 72 -1.66 -2.46 -3.12
C PHE A 72 -1.96 -3.80 -2.43
N GLN A 73 -1.58 -4.92 -3.05
CA GLN A 73 -1.77 -6.24 -2.49
C GLN A 73 -0.60 -7.17 -2.85
N LEU A 74 0.28 -7.39 -1.87
CA LEU A 74 1.38 -8.36 -1.97
C LEU A 74 0.85 -9.79 -2.15
N LYS A 75 1.69 -10.67 -2.72
CA LYS A 75 1.37 -12.10 -2.83
C LYS A 75 1.34 -12.70 -1.42
N PHE A 76 0.38 -13.59 -1.17
CA PHE A 76 0.35 -14.37 0.06
C PHE A 76 1.49 -15.39 0.01
N CYS A 77 2.47 -15.27 0.89
CA CYS A 77 3.42 -16.34 1.18
C CYS A 77 2.81 -17.20 2.29
N VAL A 78 2.55 -18.47 2.01
CA VAL A 78 2.19 -19.45 3.05
C VAL A 78 3.51 -19.95 3.62
N ASP A 79 4.12 -19.14 4.49
CA ASP A 79 5.17 -19.66 5.34
C ASP A 79 4.48 -20.61 6.32
N GLY A 80 4.99 -21.83 6.53
CA GLY A 80 4.32 -22.93 7.24
C GLY A 80 3.84 -22.64 8.69
N ASN A 81 4.00 -21.42 9.20
CA ASN A 81 3.24 -20.92 10.32
C ASN A 81 1.83 -20.53 9.86
N GLN A 82 0.82 -21.25 10.35
CA GLN A 82 -0.61 -21.12 10.09
C GLN A 82 -1.23 -19.74 10.46
N GLN A 83 -0.41 -18.73 10.75
CA GLN A 83 -0.82 -17.36 11.03
C GLN A 83 -0.68 -16.50 9.79
N LEU A 84 -1.75 -16.50 8.99
CA LEU A 84 -2.03 -15.38 8.10
C LEU A 84 -2.21 -14.15 8.99
N ARG A 85 -1.23 -13.24 9.03
CA ARG A 85 -1.46 -11.90 9.58
C ARG A 85 -2.50 -11.24 8.70
N GLY A 86 -3.76 -11.33 9.11
CA GLY A 86 -4.91 -10.64 8.49
C GLY A 86 -4.75 -9.13 8.47
N ASP A 87 -3.73 -8.64 9.16
CA ASP A 87 -3.34 -7.26 9.21
C ASP A 87 -2.53 -6.89 7.96
N MET A 88 -3.19 -6.18 7.06
CA MET A 88 -2.69 -5.04 6.26
C MET A 88 -3.18 -5.11 4.82
N ILE A 89 -4.49 -5.00 4.62
CA ILE A 89 -4.97 -4.31 3.42
C ILE A 89 -4.65 -2.83 3.66
N LEU A 90 -3.62 -2.31 3.01
CA LEU A 90 -3.30 -0.89 3.10
C LEU A 90 -4.36 -0.12 2.28
N ASP A 91 -5.25 0.62 2.95
CA ASP A 91 -6.05 1.66 2.30
C ASP A 91 -5.14 2.88 2.07
N ILE A 92 -4.35 2.83 0.99
CA ILE A 92 -3.43 3.92 0.63
C ILE A 92 -4.25 5.03 0.00
N LYS A 93 -4.41 6.12 0.76
CA LYS A 93 -4.94 7.40 0.27
C LYS A 93 -3.78 8.35 0.04
N ILE A 94 -3.62 8.81 -1.19
CA ILE A 94 -2.68 9.87 -1.52
C ILE A 94 -3.34 11.18 -1.11
N ILE A 95 -2.80 11.81 -0.06
CA ILE A 95 -3.26 13.10 0.44
C ILE A 95 -2.13 14.10 0.14
N GLY A 96 -2.45 15.14 -0.62
CA GLY A 96 -1.53 16.27 -0.80
C GLY A 96 -1.33 16.94 0.56
N HIS A 97 -0.08 17.03 1.01
CA HIS A 97 0.29 17.76 2.22
C HIS A 97 1.26 18.87 1.86
N ASP A 98 1.15 19.98 2.57
CA ASP A 98 2.12 21.07 2.54
C ASP A 98 3.47 20.63 3.14
N LYS A 99 4.43 21.55 3.24
CA LYS A 99 5.77 21.27 3.79
C LYS A 99 5.65 20.70 5.22
N ILE A 100 5.97 19.42 5.38
CA ILE A 100 6.07 18.76 6.69
C ILE A 100 7.49 18.91 7.20
N LEU A 101 7.65 19.50 8.39
CA LEU A 101 8.93 19.60 9.06
C LEU A 101 9.13 18.37 9.95
N LEU A 102 10.08 17.51 9.58
CA LEU A 102 10.34 16.25 10.25
C LEU A 102 11.54 16.36 11.18
N VAL A 103 11.32 16.07 12.47
CA VAL A 103 12.40 15.86 13.44
C VAL A 103 12.67 14.36 13.50
N VAL A 104 13.87 13.95 13.10
CA VAL A 104 14.27 12.54 13.01
C VAL A 104 15.49 12.24 13.89
N PHE A 105 15.48 11.04 14.47
CA PHE A 105 16.64 10.45 15.13
C PHE A 105 17.09 9.24 14.32
N THR A 106 18.37 9.17 13.99
CA THR A 106 18.96 8.04 13.29
C THR A 106 19.55 7.04 14.29
N PHE A 107 19.46 5.75 13.98
CA PHE A 107 20.16 4.71 14.72
C PHE A 107 20.63 3.60 13.77
N ASN A 108 21.70 2.91 14.15
CA ASN A 108 22.27 1.83 13.35
C ASN A 108 21.53 0.51 13.63
N THR A 109 21.01 -0.13 12.58
CA THR A 109 20.23 -1.36 12.63
C THR A 109 21.06 -2.64 12.47
N ARG A 110 22.40 -2.56 12.39
CA ARG A 110 23.28 -3.73 12.18
C ARG A 110 23.07 -4.87 13.20
N PHE A 111 22.57 -4.57 14.41
CA PHE A 111 22.32 -5.56 15.46
C PHE A 111 20.83 -5.67 15.85
N GLY A 112 19.93 -5.36 14.91
CA GLY A 112 18.49 -5.54 15.06
C GLY A 112 17.70 -4.27 15.44
N PHE A 113 16.41 -4.45 15.70
CA PHE A 113 15.43 -3.35 15.86
C PHE A 113 15.25 -2.85 17.30
N SER A 114 16.01 -3.37 18.27
CA SER A 114 15.91 -2.99 19.69
C SER A 114 16.19 -1.50 19.95
N GLY A 115 16.94 -0.85 19.05
CA GLY A 115 17.23 0.58 19.09
C GLY A 115 16.01 1.49 18.87
N MET A 116 14.98 1.03 18.16
CA MET A 116 13.80 1.84 17.83
C MET A 116 13.10 2.37 19.08
N GLY A 117 12.90 1.51 20.09
CA GLY A 117 12.26 1.90 21.34
C GLY A 117 13.10 2.88 22.18
N LYS A 118 14.43 2.89 22.02
CA LYS A 118 15.32 3.86 22.68
C LYS A 118 15.24 5.22 22.00
N CYS A 119 15.24 5.24 20.67
CA CYS A 119 15.03 6.46 19.89
C CYS A 119 13.67 7.10 20.18
N TRP A 120 12.62 6.28 20.28
CA TRP A 120 11.26 6.76 20.60
C TRP A 120 11.18 7.41 21.98
N ARG A 121 11.74 6.76 23.02
CA ARG A 121 11.78 7.33 24.37
C ARG A 121 12.58 8.63 24.44
N LYS A 122 13.71 8.69 23.72
CA LYS A 122 14.55 9.88 23.63
C LYS A 122 13.83 11.03 22.91
N LEU A 123 13.14 10.77 21.81
CA LEU A 123 12.28 11.75 21.14
C LEU A 123 11.16 12.25 22.06
N HIS A 124 10.52 11.34 22.79
CA HIS A 124 9.49 11.70 23.78
C HIS A 124 10.01 12.55 24.94
N SER A 125 11.27 12.38 25.38
CA SER A 125 11.84 13.27 26.41
C SER A 125 12.02 14.71 25.93
N TYR A 126 12.11 14.94 24.62
CA TYR A 126 12.23 16.28 24.04
C TYR A 126 10.90 16.84 23.50
N ILE A 127 9.79 16.09 23.60
CA ILE A 127 8.48 16.52 23.08
C ILE A 127 8.03 17.85 23.70
N CYS A 128 8.28 18.10 24.99
CA CYS A 128 7.93 19.37 25.63
C CYS A 128 8.71 20.57 25.05
N VAL A 129 9.96 20.37 24.65
CA VAL A 129 10.80 21.43 24.07
C VAL A 129 10.41 21.70 22.61
N ILE A 130 10.09 20.64 21.88
CA ILE A 130 9.79 20.71 20.45
C ILE A 130 8.35 21.23 20.20
N CYS A 131 7.39 20.88 21.06
CA CYS A 131 5.98 21.27 20.90
C CYS A 131 5.72 22.77 21.12
N PHE A 132 6.66 23.51 21.75
CA PHE A 132 6.54 24.94 21.99
C PHE A 132 6.87 25.80 20.75
N GLN A 133 7.47 25.22 19.70
CA GLN A 133 7.92 25.97 18.52
C GLN A 133 7.18 25.63 17.22
N SER A 134 6.39 24.55 17.14
CA SER A 134 5.73 24.19 15.87
C SER A 134 4.52 23.27 16.09
N THR A 135 3.45 23.52 15.35
CA THR A 135 2.29 22.63 15.17
C THR A 135 2.75 21.31 14.53
N LEU A 136 3.15 20.35 15.36
CA LEU A 136 3.69 19.07 14.92
C LEU A 136 2.62 17.98 14.91
N PHE A 137 2.38 17.42 13.72
CA PHE A 137 1.53 16.26 13.54
C PHE A 137 2.34 14.98 13.79
N PHE A 138 2.11 14.32 14.93
CA PHE A 138 2.69 13.02 15.24
C PHE A 138 1.88 11.90 14.54
N SER A 139 2.26 11.55 13.32
CA SER A 139 1.68 10.38 12.64
C SER A 139 2.37 9.11 13.13
N ARG A 140 1.65 8.28 13.89
CA ARG A 140 2.00 6.86 14.12
C ARG A 140 1.83 6.10 12.80
N LYS A 141 2.79 6.20 11.89
CA LYS A 141 2.93 5.24 10.80
C LYS A 141 4.37 4.73 10.79
N ILE A 142 4.52 3.58 11.44
CA ILE A 142 5.61 2.65 11.17
C ILE A 142 5.47 2.27 9.71
N VAL A 143 6.35 2.82 8.86
CA VAL A 143 6.56 2.30 7.51
C VAL A 143 7.59 1.20 7.68
N CYS A 144 7.14 -0.05 7.57
CA CYS A 144 8.02 -1.20 7.28
C CYS A 144 8.28 -1.24 5.78
#